data_AF-A0ABD0NUH3-F1
#
_entry.id   AF-A0ABD0NUH3-F1
#
_cell.length_a   1.000
_cell.length_b   1.000
_cell.length_c   1.000
_cell.angle_alpha   90.00
_cell.angle_beta   90.00
_cell.angle_gamma   90.00
#
_symmetry.space_group_name_H-M   'P 1'
#
loop_
_entity.id
_entity.type
_entity.pdbx_description
1 polymer ?
#
loop_
_entity_poly.entity_id
_entity_poly.type
_entity_poly.pdbx_seq_one_letter_code
_entity_poly.pdbx_strand_id
1 'polypeptide(L)'
;NPLKFTVEGDDDIKLFPEDDEPVDILNIKRGLISALAVPVLEEDRNRRMPTIYGMCKTGYTVNAREDIATDVTLNRDLSKCDNFSPVKDHTSPLALITGLHYPLAQLIRSSQTCNYKFDNAQKHMTSASCTENHMLVPFSY
;
A
#
# COMPACT_ATOMS: atom_id res chain seq x y z
N ASN A 1 -0.56 22.54 6.10
CA ASN A 1 -1.26 21.91 7.24
C ASN A 1 -0.53 20.65 7.66
N PRO A 2 -0.04 20.57 8.92
CA PRO A 2 0.55 19.33 9.44
C PRO A 2 -0.50 18.22 9.51
N LEU A 3 -0.08 16.95 9.47
CA LEU A 3 -0.94 15.80 9.78
C LEU A 3 -0.39 15.13 11.02
N LYS A 4 -1.21 15.04 12.07
CA LYS A 4 -0.87 14.30 13.28
C LYS A 4 -1.30 12.85 13.08
N PHE A 5 -0.50 11.92 13.54
CA PHE A 5 -0.83 10.50 13.49
C PHE A 5 -0.24 9.78 14.70
N THR A 6 -0.85 8.67 15.07
CA THR A 6 -0.32 7.74 16.06
C THR A 6 -0.13 6.38 15.42
N VAL A 7 0.86 5.65 15.92
CA VAL A 7 1.11 4.24 15.56
C VAL A 7 1.04 3.47 16.87
N GLU A 8 0.02 2.64 17.02
CA GLU A 8 -0.19 1.76 18.16
C GLU A 8 0.12 0.32 17.74
N GLY A 9 1.11 -0.30 18.41
CA GLY A 9 1.57 -1.64 18.01
C GLY A 9 2.19 -1.66 16.61
N ASP A 10 2.04 -2.80 15.92
CA ASP A 10 2.71 -3.05 14.63
C ASP A 10 1.92 -2.47 13.43
N ASP A 11 0.59 -2.34 13.53
CA ASP A 11 -0.29 -2.06 12.38
C ASP A 11 -1.44 -1.03 12.63
N ASP A 12 -1.66 -0.52 13.86
CA ASP A 12 -2.78 0.41 14.13
C ASP A 12 -2.34 1.87 13.93
N ILE A 13 -2.63 2.41 12.75
CA ILE A 13 -2.31 3.80 12.38
C ILE A 13 -3.59 4.65 12.43
N LYS A 14 -3.60 5.65 13.32
CA LYS A 14 -4.71 6.63 13.41
C LYS A 14 -4.25 7.98 12.91
N LEU A 15 -5.07 8.61 12.07
CA LEU A 15 -4.80 9.91 11.47
C LEU A 15 -5.71 10.98 12.06
N PHE A 16 -5.14 12.15 12.33
CA PHE A 16 -5.85 13.30 12.88
C PHE A 16 -5.59 14.51 11.94
N PRO A 17 -6.32 14.60 10.81
CA PRO A 17 -6.25 15.73 9.89
C PRO A 17 -6.91 16.97 10.52
N GLU A 18 -6.63 18.14 9.92
CA GLU A 18 -7.39 19.36 10.23
C GLU A 18 -8.80 19.26 9.62
N ASP A 19 -9.80 19.87 10.27
CA ASP A 19 -11.22 19.72 9.90
C ASP A 19 -11.54 20.18 8.47
N ASP A 20 -10.76 21.13 7.93
CA ASP A 20 -10.94 21.73 6.61
C ASP A 20 -9.99 21.15 5.54
N GLU A 21 -9.25 20.09 5.83
CA GLU A 21 -8.30 19.51 4.88
C GLU A 21 -9.03 18.85 3.69
N PRO A 22 -8.74 19.27 2.43
CA PRO A 22 -9.32 18.62 1.26
C PRO A 22 -8.96 17.13 1.20
N VAL A 23 -9.94 16.29 0.87
CA VAL A 23 -9.79 14.83 0.85
C VAL A 23 -8.64 14.38 -0.05
N ASP A 24 -8.44 15.03 -1.20
CA ASP A 24 -7.36 14.69 -2.13
C ASP A 24 -5.97 14.95 -1.53
N ILE A 25 -5.82 16.06 -0.79
CA ILE A 25 -4.57 16.36 -0.08
C ILE A 25 -4.35 15.35 1.06
N LEU A 26 -5.41 15.02 1.80
CA LEU A 26 -5.34 13.99 2.84
C LEU A 26 -4.98 12.61 2.26
N ASN A 27 -5.45 12.28 1.06
CA ASN A 27 -5.11 11.03 0.37
C ASN A 27 -3.63 10.98 -0.04
N ILE A 28 -3.05 12.10 -0.49
CA ILE A 28 -1.59 12.18 -0.73
C ILE A 28 -0.82 11.91 0.57
N LYS A 29 -1.25 12.51 1.68
CA LYS A 29 -0.61 12.27 2.98
C LYS A 29 -0.77 10.83 3.48
N ARG A 30 -1.95 10.22 3.28
CA ARG A 30 -2.17 8.79 3.55
C ARG A 30 -1.20 7.91 2.79
N GLY A 31 -0.89 8.25 1.53
CA GLY A 31 0.13 7.58 0.72
C GLY A 31 1.52 7.66 1.37
N LEU A 32 1.93 8.84 1.82
CA LEU A 32 3.20 9.02 2.53
C LEU A 32 3.25 8.21 3.83
N ILE A 33 2.21 8.26 4.65
CA ILE A 33 2.13 7.49 5.91
C ILE A 33 2.17 5.99 5.62
N SER A 34 1.52 5.51 4.56
CA SER A 34 1.58 4.09 4.16
C SER A 34 2.99 3.63 3.76
N ALA A 35 3.83 4.51 3.24
CA ALA A 35 5.24 4.21 2.98
C ALA A 35 6.10 4.25 4.25
N LEU A 36 5.66 4.99 5.28
CA LEU A 36 6.29 5.04 6.60
C LEU A 36 5.76 3.95 7.55
N ALA A 37 4.76 3.17 7.14
CA ALA A 37 4.30 1.98 7.84
C ALA A 37 5.38 0.87 7.72
N VAL A 38 6.40 1.01 8.54
CA VAL A 38 7.61 0.18 8.51
C VAL A 38 7.25 -1.28 8.81
N PRO A 39 7.71 -2.26 8.00
CA PRO A 39 7.49 -3.65 8.33
C PRO A 39 8.22 -4.04 9.61
N VAL A 40 7.60 -4.90 10.41
CA VAL A 40 8.25 -5.51 11.58
C VAL A 40 9.41 -6.37 11.07
N LEU A 41 10.53 -6.46 11.78
CA LEU A 41 11.65 -7.29 11.31
C LEU A 41 11.36 -8.80 11.39
N GLU A 42 10.29 -9.19 12.07
CA GLU A 42 9.78 -10.56 12.19
C GLU A 42 8.87 -10.92 11.01
N GLU A 43 9.38 -11.75 10.09
CA GLU A 43 8.75 -12.01 8.78
C GLU A 43 7.31 -12.50 8.87
N ASP A 44 7.01 -13.36 9.84
CA ASP A 44 5.68 -13.96 10.00
C ASP A 44 4.60 -12.94 10.37
N ARG A 45 4.98 -11.81 10.99
CA ARG A 45 4.04 -10.74 11.35
C ARG A 45 3.67 -9.85 10.16
N ASN A 46 4.50 -9.79 9.12
CA ASN A 46 4.24 -8.93 7.96
C ASN A 46 3.33 -9.56 6.90
N ARG A 47 2.75 -10.73 7.16
CA ARG A 47 1.94 -11.44 6.15
C ARG A 47 0.72 -10.63 5.70
N ARG A 48 0.22 -9.73 6.54
CA ARG A 48 -0.87 -8.83 6.22
C ARG A 48 -0.59 -7.46 6.86
N MET A 49 -0.49 -6.41 6.04
CA MET A 49 -0.11 -5.08 6.50
C MET A 49 -1.15 -4.02 6.07
N PRO A 50 -1.33 -2.96 6.85
CA PRO A 50 -2.18 -1.83 6.49
C PRO A 50 -1.55 -1.04 5.32
N THR A 51 -2.38 -0.63 4.38
CA THR A 51 -2.02 0.23 3.25
C THR A 51 -3.14 1.22 2.95
N ILE A 52 -2.92 2.14 2.01
CA ILE A 52 -4.00 3.00 1.49
C ILE A 52 -5.14 2.21 0.83
N TYR A 53 -4.88 0.97 0.41
CA TYR A 53 -5.85 0.06 -0.21
C TYR A 53 -6.48 -0.92 0.80
N GLY A 54 -6.30 -0.67 2.11
CA GLY A 54 -6.71 -1.56 3.19
C GLY A 54 -5.64 -2.57 3.59
N MET A 55 -6.06 -3.67 4.20
CA MET A 55 -5.16 -4.74 4.62
C MET A 55 -4.77 -5.61 3.41
N CYS A 56 -3.49 -5.61 3.09
CA CYS A 56 -2.94 -6.33 1.95
C CYS A 56 -2.14 -7.53 2.41
N LYS A 57 -2.37 -8.69 1.76
CA LYS A 57 -1.43 -9.81 1.88
C LYS A 57 -0.08 -9.36 1.30
N THR A 58 0.96 -9.46 2.11
CA THR A 58 2.28 -8.93 1.77
C THR A 58 3.29 -10.06 1.76
N GLY A 59 3.95 -10.23 0.62
CA GLY A 59 5.16 -11.05 0.51
C GLY A 59 6.33 -10.27 1.11
N TYR A 60 7.15 -10.94 1.90
CA TYR A 60 8.28 -10.36 2.61
C TYR A 60 9.56 -11.09 2.18
N THR A 61 10.61 -10.35 1.85
CA THR A 61 11.90 -10.92 1.45
C THR A 61 13.03 -10.10 2.06
N VAL A 62 13.95 -10.77 2.75
CA VAL A 62 15.18 -10.15 3.26
C VAL A 62 16.27 -10.28 2.21
N ASN A 63 16.72 -9.15 1.68
CA ASN A 63 17.79 -9.11 0.69
C ASN A 63 19.18 -9.08 1.36
N ALA A 64 19.29 -8.43 2.52
CA ALA A 64 20.54 -8.35 3.28
C ALA A 64 20.25 -8.35 4.79
N ARG A 65 21.17 -8.95 5.55
CA ARG A 65 21.05 -9.14 6.99
C ARG A 65 22.41 -8.98 7.66
N GLU A 66 22.40 -8.29 8.79
CA GLU A 66 23.48 -8.24 9.78
C GLU A 66 22.90 -8.75 11.11
N ASP A 67 22.95 -7.96 12.18
CA ASP A 67 22.24 -8.28 13.42
C ASP A 67 20.71 -8.20 13.22
N ILE A 68 20.27 -7.33 12.30
CA ILE A 68 18.88 -7.24 11.83
C ILE A 68 18.81 -7.35 10.30
N ALA A 69 17.59 -7.50 9.75
CA ALA A 69 17.38 -7.29 8.33
C ALA A 69 17.65 -5.82 7.98
N THR A 70 18.64 -5.56 7.12
CA THR A 70 19.07 -4.21 6.73
C THR A 70 18.53 -3.80 5.37
N ASP A 71 18.08 -4.78 4.58
CA ASP A 71 17.43 -4.58 3.28
C ASP A 71 16.27 -5.56 3.14
N VAL A 72 15.07 -5.03 2.92
CA VAL A 72 13.83 -5.78 2.86
C VAL A 72 13.02 -5.35 1.64
N THR A 73 12.54 -6.32 0.87
CA THR A 73 11.56 -6.09 -0.19
C THR A 73 10.20 -6.64 0.23
N LEU A 74 9.17 -5.81 0.05
CA LEU A 74 7.77 -6.18 0.19
C LEU A 74 7.10 -6.23 -1.18
N ASN A 75 6.32 -7.28 -1.44
CA ASN A 75 5.53 -7.42 -2.67
C ASN A 75 4.05 -7.60 -2.34
N ARG A 76 3.19 -6.88 -3.05
CA ARG A 76 1.73 -6.93 -2.86
C ARG A 76 1.02 -7.05 -4.19
N ASP A 77 0.00 -7.90 -4.19
CA ASP A 77 -1.02 -7.93 -5.24
C ASP A 77 -2.17 -7.05 -4.74
N LEU A 78 -2.25 -5.82 -5.26
CA LEU A 78 -3.20 -4.81 -4.78
C LEU A 78 -4.66 -5.21 -5.04
N SER A 79 -4.89 -6.03 -6.06
CA SER A 79 -6.22 -6.57 -6.37
C SER A 79 -6.80 -7.48 -5.29
N LYS A 80 -5.95 -7.94 -4.36
CA LYS A 80 -6.32 -8.84 -3.25
C LYS A 80 -6.39 -8.13 -1.89
N CYS A 81 -6.24 -6.81 -1.84
CA CYS A 81 -6.43 -6.04 -0.62
C CYS A 81 -7.93 -5.87 -0.33
N ASP A 82 -8.31 -5.82 0.94
CA ASP A 82 -9.71 -5.86 1.37
C ASP A 82 -10.52 -4.58 1.06
N ASN A 83 -9.85 -3.44 0.86
CA ASN A 83 -10.49 -2.16 0.49
C ASN A 83 -10.02 -1.63 -0.87
N PHE A 84 -9.42 -2.47 -1.72
CA PHE A 84 -9.12 -2.06 -3.08
C PHE A 84 -10.44 -1.92 -3.87
N SER A 85 -10.90 -0.69 -4.03
CA SER A 85 -12.07 -0.38 -4.84
C SER A 85 -11.61 0.24 -6.17
N PRO A 86 -11.79 -0.47 -7.30
CA PRO A 86 -11.60 0.11 -8.62
C PRO A 86 -12.49 1.35 -8.73
N VAL A 87 -11.91 2.50 -9.09
CA VAL A 87 -12.64 3.76 -9.20
C VAL A 87 -13.81 3.58 -10.17
N LYS A 88 -15.02 3.80 -9.65
CA LYS A 88 -16.26 3.85 -10.43
C LYS A 88 -16.30 5.22 -11.10
N ASP A 89 -15.70 5.36 -12.27
CA ASP A 89 -15.84 6.60 -13.03
C ASP A 89 -16.94 6.48 -14.07
N HIS A 90 -17.90 7.41 -14.02
CA HIS A 90 -19.02 7.53 -14.96
C HIS A 90 -18.58 7.95 -16.36
N THR A 91 -17.30 8.32 -16.53
CA THR A 91 -16.73 8.79 -17.80
C THR A 91 -16.14 7.66 -18.67
N SER A 92 -16.23 6.40 -18.24
CA SER A 92 -15.89 5.27 -19.12
C SER A 92 -16.96 5.13 -20.22
N PRO A 93 -16.60 5.13 -21.51
CA PRO A 93 -17.55 4.84 -22.61
C PRO A 93 -18.25 3.48 -22.48
N LEU A 94 -17.71 2.58 -21.65
CA LEU A 94 -18.25 1.26 -21.35
C LEU A 94 -19.25 1.27 -20.17
N ALA A 95 -19.40 2.40 -19.46
CA ALA A 95 -20.35 2.59 -18.36
C ALA A 95 -21.83 2.62 -18.83
N LEU A 96 -22.08 2.63 -20.15
CA LEU A 96 -23.41 2.49 -20.74
C LEU A 96 -24.07 1.13 -20.42
N ILE A 97 -23.27 0.10 -20.13
CA ILE A 97 -23.79 -1.23 -19.75
C ILE A 97 -23.73 -1.36 -18.22
N THR A 98 -24.82 -0.95 -17.56
CA THR A 98 -25.01 -1.13 -16.12
C THR A 98 -24.89 -2.62 -15.76
N GLY A 99 -23.86 -3.00 -15.00
CA GLY A 99 -23.66 -4.39 -14.52
C GLY A 99 -22.29 -4.99 -14.82
N LEU A 100 -21.46 -4.37 -15.67
CA LEU A 100 -20.11 -4.84 -16.03
C LEU A 100 -18.98 -4.29 -15.13
N HIS A 101 -19.29 -3.51 -14.09
CA HIS A 101 -18.29 -2.84 -13.24
C HIS A 101 -17.35 -3.81 -12.51
N TYR A 102 -17.84 -4.97 -12.06
CA TYR A 102 -17.03 -6.00 -11.40
C TYR A 102 -16.09 -6.74 -12.36
N PRO A 103 -16.52 -7.20 -13.56
CA PRO A 103 -15.61 -7.82 -14.52
C PRO A 103 -14.56 -6.85 -15.11
N LEU A 104 -14.87 -5.56 -15.27
CA LEU A 104 -13.88 -4.57 -15.76
C LEU A 104 -12.75 -4.31 -14.77
N ALA A 105 -13.05 -4.33 -13.48
CA ALA A 105 -12.04 -4.28 -12.43
C ALA A 105 -11.03 -5.45 -12.49
N GLN A 106 -11.50 -6.63 -12.91
CA GLN A 106 -10.64 -7.81 -13.10
C GLN A 106 -9.68 -7.67 -14.28
N LEU A 107 -9.96 -6.73 -15.19
CA LEU A 107 -9.04 -6.42 -16.30
C LEU A 107 -7.83 -5.63 -15.82
N ILE A 108 -7.85 -5.03 -14.62
CA ILE A 108 -6.70 -4.27 -14.12
C ILE A 108 -5.94 -5.11 -13.10
N ARG A 109 -4.76 -5.58 -13.49
CA ARG A 109 -3.81 -6.22 -12.56
C ARG A 109 -2.95 -5.14 -11.94
N SER A 110 -2.98 -5.07 -10.61
CA SER A 110 -2.28 -4.04 -9.84
C SER A 110 -1.31 -4.68 -8.86
N SER A 111 -0.04 -4.29 -8.90
CA SER A 111 0.97 -4.79 -7.98
C SER A 111 1.82 -3.65 -7.41
N GLN A 112 2.37 -3.88 -6.22
CA GLN A 112 3.27 -2.95 -5.55
C GLN A 112 4.53 -3.70 -5.10
N THR A 113 5.68 -3.07 -5.28
CA THR A 113 6.95 -3.50 -4.71
C THR A 113 7.53 -2.36 -3.90
N CYS A 114 7.82 -2.57 -2.63
CA CYS A 114 8.47 -1.58 -1.76
C CYS A 114 9.79 -2.12 -1.23
N ASN A 115 10.85 -1.34 -1.31
CA ASN A 115 12.17 -1.67 -0.78
C ASN A 115 12.48 -0.77 0.40
N TYR A 116 12.84 -1.37 1.52
CA TYR A 116 13.14 -0.70 2.79
C TYR A 116 14.59 -0.95 3.16
N LYS A 117 15.25 0.11 3.64
CA LYS A 117 16.59 0.05 4.22
C LYS A 117 16.53 0.41 5.68
N PHE A 118 17.30 -0.32 6.48
CA PHE A 118 17.39 -0.14 7.93
C PHE A 118 18.83 0.09 8.35
N ASP A 119 19.01 0.99 9.31
CA ASP A 119 20.30 1.18 9.96
C ASP A 119 20.56 0.04 10.95
N ASN A 120 21.68 -0.67 10.80
CA ASN A 120 21.99 -1.78 11.69
C ASN A 120 22.33 -1.32 13.11
N ALA A 121 22.88 -0.14 13.34
CA ALA A 121 23.25 0.29 14.69
C ALA A 121 22.04 0.86 15.45
N GLN A 122 21.28 1.74 14.80
CA GLN A 122 20.17 2.49 15.37
C GLN A 122 18.82 1.77 15.23
N LYS A 123 18.77 0.68 14.46
CA LYS A 123 17.62 -0.23 14.32
C LYS A 123 16.34 0.46 13.81
N HIS A 124 16.45 1.53 13.02
CA HIS A 124 15.31 2.20 12.39
C HIS A 124 15.44 2.23 10.87
N MET A 125 14.31 2.47 10.20
CA MET A 125 14.27 2.67 8.76
C MET A 125 15.05 3.94 8.36
N THR A 126 15.87 3.85 7.32
CA THR A 126 16.62 4.98 6.74
C THR A 126 16.05 5.43 5.41
N SER A 127 15.50 4.51 4.61
CA SER A 127 14.81 4.85 3.37
C SER A 127 13.78 3.81 2.98
N ALA A 128 12.81 4.25 2.19
CA ALA A 128 11.82 3.41 1.54
C ALA A 128 11.63 3.87 0.08
N SER A 129 11.49 2.93 -0.84
CA SER A 129 11.17 3.19 -2.24
C SER A 129 10.12 2.21 -2.72
N CYS A 130 8.94 2.72 -3.10
CA CYS A 130 7.83 1.93 -3.58
C CYS A 130 7.54 2.20 -5.06
N THR A 131 7.27 1.13 -5.81
CA THR A 131 6.82 1.17 -7.19
C THR A 131 5.49 0.44 -7.30
N GLU A 132 4.47 1.13 -7.78
CA GLU A 132 3.16 0.56 -8.12
C GLU A 132 3.03 0.42 -9.63
N ASN A 133 2.53 -0.73 -10.09
CA ASN A 133 2.26 -1.01 -11.49
C ASN A 133 0.80 -1.39 -11.67
N HIS A 134 0.12 -0.72 -12.60
CA HIS A 134 -1.25 -1.02 -12.99
C HIS A 134 -1.29 -1.40 -14.46
N MET A 135 -1.70 -2.63 -14.76
CA MET A 135 -1.75 -3.17 -16.12
C MET A 135 -3.18 -3.47 -16.51
N LEU A 136 -3.66 -2.82 -17.58
CA LEU A 136 -4.93 -3.17 -18.22
C LEU A 136 -4.73 -4.41 -19.12
N VAL A 137 -5.48 -5.46 -18.85
CA VAL A 137 -5.47 -6.76 -19.52
C VAL A 137 -6.87 -7.02 -20.07
N PRO A 138 -7.25 -6.37 -21.19
CA PRO A 138 -8.63 -6.41 -21.69
C PRO A 138 -9.05 -7.76 -22.28
N PHE A 139 -8.08 -8.65 -22.55
CA PHE A 139 -8.30 -9.98 -23.11
C PHE A 139 -7.47 -11.00 -22.33
N SER A 140 -8.01 -11.52 -21.23
CA SER A 140 -7.44 -12.68 -20.56
C SER A 140 -8.03 -13.95 -21.17
N TYR A 141 -7.21 -14.72 -21.89
CA TYR A 141 -7.52 -16.12 -22.22
C TYR A 141 -7.46 -17.00 -20.97
#